data_AF-A0A1H9ESM6-F1
#
_entry.id   AF-A0A1H9ESM6-F1
#
_cell.length_a   1.000
_cell.length_b   1.000
_cell.length_c   1.000
_cell.angle_alpha   90.00
_cell.angle_beta   90.00
_cell.angle_gamma   90.00
#
_symmetry.space_group_name_H-M   'P 1'
#
loop_
_entity.id
_entity.type
_entity.pdbx_description
1 polymer ?
#
loop_
_entity_poly.entity_id
_entity_poly.type
_entity_poly.pdbx_seq_one_letter_code
_entity_poly.pdbx_strand_id
1 'polypeptide(L)'
;MNAMNPILQQGETTSDLAIAMRGVTKIFGDNPQHALNLLQSGKSKTEVQAETNHVVGLDNVSLDIARGQIFVVMGLSGSGKSTLIRHVNRLIEPTAGEIVVNGSDVLKMSLPELRTYRRSQVAMVFQKFGLLPHRSVIENVAYGLEVRGVGKAERLKEAAKWIEIVGLSGYENSAPRQLSGGQQQRVGLARALALDTEIILMDEAFSALDPLIRSGMQDQLIELQKSLGKTILFITHDFDEALKIGDRIAVLKDGAVQQEGKPEDIVLRPANEHIEEFVREVNKARAIHVRSIMEKGEHEPCEASVSKDARCEDVLPLFAEHQWVGVVDQEGRQIGRVTAKQVIKALARYTPGIG
;
A
#
# COMPACT_ATOMS: atom_id res chain seq x y z
N MET A 1 18.40 20.34 -27.17
CA MET A 1 17.08 20.52 -27.81
C MET A 1 16.07 19.81 -26.93
N ASN A 2 15.16 20.60 -26.35
CA ASN A 2 14.15 20.15 -25.41
C ASN A 2 13.04 19.34 -26.08
N ALA A 3 12.47 18.46 -25.27
CA ALA A 3 11.05 18.11 -25.15
C ALA A 3 10.76 16.62 -25.40
N MET A 4 10.35 15.92 -24.34
CA MET A 4 8.96 15.47 -24.15
C MET A 4 8.88 14.58 -22.89
N ASN A 5 8.45 15.20 -21.78
CA ASN A 5 7.81 14.52 -20.66
C ASN A 5 6.35 14.22 -21.06
N PRO A 6 5.83 13.00 -20.91
CA PRO A 6 4.40 12.79 -21.02
C PRO A 6 3.74 12.83 -19.64
N ILE A 7 2.90 13.86 -19.47
CA ILE A 7 1.56 13.81 -18.85
C ILE A 7 1.52 13.42 -17.36
N LEU A 8 1.77 14.41 -16.50
CA LEU A 8 1.06 14.52 -15.22
C LEU A 8 -0.41 14.85 -15.55
N GLN A 9 -1.33 13.93 -15.25
CA GLN A 9 -2.76 14.23 -15.30
C GLN A 9 -3.08 15.33 -14.29
N GLN A 10 -3.90 16.27 -14.74
CA GLN A 10 -4.27 17.50 -14.07
C GLN A 10 -5.10 17.24 -12.80
N GLY A 11 -4.68 17.85 -11.69
CA GLY A 11 -5.57 18.58 -10.79
C GLY A 11 -6.41 17.78 -9.79
N GLU A 12 -5.78 17.00 -8.91
CA GLU A 12 -6.30 16.87 -7.55
C GLU A 12 -5.76 18.05 -6.75
N THR A 13 -6.64 18.92 -6.27
CA THR A 13 -6.28 20.01 -5.36
C THR A 13 -5.53 19.43 -4.17
N THR A 14 -4.43 20.07 -3.75
CA THR A 14 -3.59 19.65 -2.61
C THR A 14 -4.34 19.46 -1.28
N SER A 15 -5.64 19.83 -1.18
CA SER A 15 -6.49 19.57 -0.01
C SER A 15 -6.93 18.11 0.14
N ASP A 16 -6.91 17.31 -0.94
CA ASP A 16 -7.48 15.95 -0.92
C ASP A 16 -6.44 14.86 -0.63
N LEU A 17 -5.17 15.24 -0.52
CA LEU A 17 -4.07 14.34 -0.18
C LEU A 17 -3.96 14.13 1.33
N ALA A 18 -3.87 12.87 1.74
CA ALA A 18 -3.54 12.50 3.12
C ALA A 18 -2.03 12.55 3.34
N ILE A 19 -1.24 12.07 2.38
CA ILE A 19 0.23 12.08 2.42
C ILE A 19 0.74 12.54 1.05
N ALA A 20 1.64 13.51 1.05
CA ALA A 20 2.36 13.98 -0.13
C ALA A 20 3.86 13.96 0.16
N MET A 21 4.63 13.29 -0.70
CA MET A 21 6.09 13.22 -0.65
C MET A 21 6.67 13.94 -1.85
N ARG A 22 7.67 14.79 -1.65
CA ARG A 22 8.33 15.55 -2.71
C ARG A 22 9.84 15.37 -2.63
N GLY A 23 10.41 14.70 -3.63
CA GLY A 23 11.85 14.51 -3.79
C GLY A 23 12.55 13.86 -2.59
N VAL A 24 11.86 12.97 -1.88
CA VAL A 24 12.37 12.31 -0.67
C VAL A 24 13.59 11.47 -1.04
N THR A 25 14.73 11.85 -0.46
CA THR A 25 16.04 11.24 -0.71
C THR A 25 16.64 10.80 0.61
N LYS A 26 17.21 9.60 0.65
CA LYS A 26 17.91 9.08 1.82
C LYS A 26 19.23 8.47 1.43
N ILE A 27 20.29 9.03 2.00
CA ILE A 27 21.65 8.54 1.91
C ILE A 27 22.11 8.12 3.31
N PHE A 28 22.65 6.90 3.41
CA PHE A 28 23.24 6.35 4.62
C PHE A 28 24.76 6.52 4.59
N GLY A 29 25.32 6.89 5.73
CA GLY A 29 26.74 7.24 5.90
C GLY A 29 26.89 8.54 6.66
N ASP A 30 28.12 8.82 7.10
CA ASP A 30 28.47 10.00 7.87
C ASP A 30 28.55 11.24 6.97
N ASN A 31 27.88 12.32 7.37
CA ASN A 31 27.84 13.58 6.62
C ASN A 31 27.37 13.42 5.15
N PRO A 32 26.10 13.02 4.95
CA PRO A 32 25.56 12.65 3.62
C PRO A 32 25.41 13.82 2.64
N GLN A 33 25.69 15.07 3.07
CA GLN A 33 25.48 16.25 2.24
C GLN A 33 26.39 16.27 1.00
N HIS A 34 27.65 15.80 1.14
CA HIS A 34 28.54 15.71 -0.01
C HIS A 34 28.04 14.70 -1.05
N ALA A 35 27.61 13.51 -0.58
CA ALA A 35 27.03 12.48 -1.43
C ALA A 35 25.72 12.96 -2.10
N LEU A 36 24.90 13.76 -1.39
CA LEU A 36 23.69 14.37 -1.97
C LEU A 36 24.04 15.31 -3.12
N ASN A 37 25.04 16.17 -2.95
CA ASN A 37 25.46 17.10 -4.01
C ASN A 37 25.96 16.35 -5.25
N LEU A 38 26.69 15.24 -5.06
CA LEU A 38 27.13 14.39 -6.17
C LEU A 38 25.94 13.75 -6.90
N LEU A 39 24.96 13.23 -6.17
CA LEU A 39 23.74 12.65 -6.75
C LEU A 39 22.95 13.72 -7.54
N GLN A 40 22.80 14.92 -6.98
CA GLN A 40 22.14 16.06 -7.65
C GLN A 40 22.89 16.57 -8.88
N SER A 41 24.21 16.34 -8.95
CA SER A 41 25.02 16.66 -10.15
C SER A 41 24.86 15.64 -11.28
N GLY A 42 24.04 14.60 -11.10
CA GLY A 42 23.73 13.59 -12.10
C GLY A 42 24.58 12.32 -12.00
N LYS A 43 25.41 12.17 -10.96
CA LYS A 43 26.13 10.91 -10.71
C LYS A 43 25.15 9.80 -10.33
N SER A 44 25.41 8.61 -10.83
CA SER A 44 24.68 7.40 -10.47
C SER A 44 24.98 6.97 -9.03
N LYS A 45 24.10 6.11 -8.49
CA LYS A 45 24.25 5.57 -7.13
C LYS A 45 25.56 4.80 -6.93
N THR A 46 25.99 4.06 -7.94
CA THR A 46 27.23 3.28 -7.92
C THR A 46 28.46 4.18 -7.90
N GLU A 47 28.45 5.29 -8.66
CA GLU A 47 29.51 6.30 -8.63
C GLU A 47 29.58 7.01 -7.27
N VAL A 48 28.43 7.44 -6.74
CA VAL A 48 28.36 8.06 -5.40
C VAL A 48 28.89 7.10 -4.33
N GLN A 49 28.51 5.83 -4.38
CA GLN A 49 29.00 4.82 -3.45
C GLN A 49 30.52 4.59 -3.59
N ALA A 50 31.04 4.48 -4.81
CA ALA A 50 32.47 4.29 -5.05
C ALA A 50 33.32 5.46 -4.57
N GLU A 51 32.83 6.69 -4.69
CA GLU A 51 33.58 7.90 -4.31
C GLU A 51 33.48 8.23 -2.81
N THR A 52 32.33 7.94 -2.20
CA THR A 52 32.03 8.44 -0.84
C THR A 52 31.80 7.34 0.18
N ASN A 53 31.74 6.07 -0.23
CA ASN A 53 31.31 4.93 0.58
C ASN A 53 29.89 5.07 1.18
N HIS A 54 29.08 6.03 0.69
CA HIS A 54 27.69 6.19 1.12
C HIS A 54 26.75 5.27 0.34
N VAL A 55 25.69 4.83 1.00
CA VAL A 55 24.63 4.02 0.37
C VAL A 55 23.40 4.87 0.12
N VAL A 56 23.00 5.01 -1.15
CA VAL A 56 21.78 5.75 -1.55
C VAL A 56 20.56 4.83 -1.40
N GLY A 57 19.86 4.93 -0.28
CA GLY A 57 18.69 4.11 0.03
C GLY A 57 17.39 4.58 -0.64
N LEU A 58 17.23 5.88 -0.85
CA LEU A 58 16.13 6.49 -1.62
C LEU A 58 16.68 7.64 -2.44
N ASP A 59 16.14 7.83 -3.64
CA ASP A 59 16.59 8.84 -4.60
C ASP A 59 15.38 9.53 -5.23
N ASN A 60 15.17 10.78 -4.83
CA ASN A 60 14.16 11.68 -5.39
C ASN A 60 12.73 11.10 -5.47
N VAL A 61 12.30 10.38 -4.44
CA VAL A 61 10.98 9.72 -4.42
C VAL A 61 9.87 10.75 -4.17
N SER A 62 8.90 10.81 -5.09
CA SER A 62 7.70 11.62 -4.95
C SER A 62 6.47 10.74 -5.11
N LEU A 63 5.51 10.85 -4.19
CA LEU A 63 4.29 10.04 -4.15
C LEU A 63 3.14 10.90 -3.61
N ASP A 64 1.95 10.70 -4.15
CA ASP A 64 0.71 11.31 -3.71
C ASP A 64 -0.30 10.24 -3.29
N ILE A 65 -0.76 10.34 -2.05
CA ILE A 65 -1.69 9.38 -1.44
C ILE A 65 -2.94 10.13 -1.04
N ALA A 66 -4.05 9.82 -1.73
CA ALA A 66 -5.34 10.43 -1.48
C ALA A 66 -5.95 9.97 -0.15
N ARG A 67 -6.82 10.79 0.43
CA ARG A 67 -7.58 10.41 1.63
C ARG A 67 -8.44 9.18 1.37
N GLY A 68 -8.44 8.26 2.33
CA GLY A 68 -9.21 7.03 2.25
C GLY A 68 -8.67 6.01 1.24
N GLN A 69 -7.47 6.20 0.70
CA GLN A 69 -6.89 5.30 -0.28
C GLN A 69 -6.03 4.21 0.37
N ILE A 70 -6.07 2.98 -0.17
CA ILE A 70 -5.01 1.98 0.04
C ILE A 70 -3.95 2.15 -1.04
N PHE A 71 -2.82 2.73 -0.65
CA PHE A 71 -1.66 2.93 -1.51
C PHE A 71 -0.59 1.89 -1.19
N VAL A 72 -0.25 1.06 -2.17
CA VAL A 72 0.72 -0.02 -2.00
C VAL A 72 2.08 0.39 -2.58
N VAL A 73 3.13 0.29 -1.79
CA VAL A 73 4.52 0.40 -2.25
C VAL A 73 5.13 -0.99 -2.29
N MET A 74 5.53 -1.42 -3.48
CA MET A 74 6.11 -2.73 -3.71
C MET A 74 7.52 -2.67 -4.28
N GLY A 75 8.20 -3.81 -4.32
CA GLY A 75 9.57 -3.89 -4.82
C GLY A 75 10.39 -4.95 -4.08
N LEU A 76 11.57 -5.27 -4.61
CA LEU A 76 12.46 -6.27 -3.99
C LEU A 76 12.96 -5.85 -2.61
N SER A 77 13.50 -6.81 -1.87
CA SER A 77 14.27 -6.51 -0.66
C SER A 77 15.40 -5.52 -0.98
N GLY A 78 15.65 -4.56 -0.10
CA GLY A 78 16.68 -3.53 -0.30
C GLY A 78 16.28 -2.35 -1.21
N SER A 79 15.10 -2.35 -1.83
CA SER A 79 14.65 -1.24 -2.70
C SER A 79 14.30 0.07 -1.98
N GLY A 80 14.32 0.11 -0.64
CA GLY A 80 14.07 1.32 0.14
C GLY A 80 12.65 1.48 0.71
N LYS A 81 11.73 0.54 0.46
CA LYS A 81 10.32 0.60 0.91
C LYS A 81 10.16 0.90 2.41
N SER A 82 10.75 0.07 3.27
CA SER A 82 10.64 0.25 4.72
C SER A 82 11.30 1.55 5.22
N THR A 83 12.29 2.07 4.49
CA THR A 83 12.87 3.40 4.78
C THR A 83 11.89 4.50 4.42
N LEU A 84 11.22 4.39 3.27
CA LEU A 84 10.22 5.35 2.80
C LEU A 84 9.05 5.51 3.78
N ILE A 85 8.44 4.42 4.22
CA ILE A 85 7.33 4.48 5.19
C ILE A 85 7.76 5.04 6.55
N ARG A 86 9.01 4.76 6.96
CA ARG A 86 9.57 5.28 8.22
C ARG A 86 9.82 6.78 8.16
N HIS A 87 9.99 7.36 6.97
CA HIS A 87 10.04 8.81 6.82
C HIS A 87 8.69 9.48 7.06
N VAL A 88 7.57 8.85 6.68
CA VAL A 88 6.21 9.38 6.99
C VAL A 88 5.98 9.49 8.49
N ASN A 89 6.45 8.49 9.25
CA ASN A 89 6.42 8.52 10.71
C ASN A 89 7.61 9.29 11.32
N ARG A 90 8.53 9.79 10.49
CA ARG A 90 9.82 10.43 10.85
C ARG A 90 10.67 9.62 11.85
N LEU A 91 10.57 8.28 11.80
CA LEU A 91 11.41 7.40 12.63
C LEU A 91 12.85 7.39 12.14
N ILE A 92 13.04 7.69 10.86
CA ILE A 92 14.34 7.94 10.23
C ILE A 92 14.20 9.29 9.55
N GLU A 93 15.19 10.18 9.72
CA GLU A 93 15.22 11.46 9.02
C GLU A 93 15.64 11.24 7.55
N PRO A 94 14.90 11.78 6.58
CA PRO A 94 15.37 11.84 5.19
C PRO A 94 16.59 12.75 5.09
N THR A 95 17.41 12.54 4.07
CA THR A 95 18.54 13.42 3.77
C THR A 95 18.07 14.70 3.08
N ALA A 96 17.05 14.60 2.23
CA ALA A 96 16.41 15.74 1.57
C ALA A 96 14.97 15.41 1.18
N GLY A 97 14.22 16.44 0.80
CA GLY A 97 12.83 16.35 0.36
C GLY A 97 11.85 16.92 1.39
N GLU A 98 10.56 16.75 1.11
CA GLU A 98 9.46 17.23 1.93
C GLU A 98 8.41 16.12 2.09
N ILE A 99 7.81 16.02 3.28
CA ILE A 99 6.75 15.07 3.59
C ILE A 99 5.61 15.81 4.29
N VAL A 100 4.52 16.00 3.57
CA VAL A 100 3.32 16.68 4.05
C VAL A 100 2.27 15.63 4.39
N VAL A 101 1.76 15.66 5.62
CA VAL A 101 0.67 14.80 6.08
C VAL A 101 -0.45 15.67 6.60
N ASN A 102 -1.66 15.47 6.06
CA ASN A 102 -2.82 16.30 6.38
C ASN A 102 -2.53 17.82 6.29
N GLY A 103 -1.77 18.23 5.27
CA GLY A 103 -1.38 19.63 5.05
C GLY A 103 -0.24 20.14 5.94
N SER A 104 0.31 19.33 6.84
CA SER A 104 1.43 19.71 7.72
C SER A 104 2.73 19.02 7.32
N ASP A 105 3.81 19.79 7.15
CA ASP A 105 5.14 19.23 6.89
C ASP A 105 5.72 18.58 8.16
N VAL A 106 5.88 17.26 8.11
CA VAL A 106 6.34 16.42 9.23
C VAL A 106 7.80 16.72 9.60
N LEU A 107 8.62 17.13 8.63
CA LEU A 107 10.04 17.40 8.83
C LEU A 107 10.27 18.72 9.58
N LYS A 108 9.33 19.66 9.48
CA LYS A 108 9.36 20.96 10.18
C LYS A 108 8.77 20.92 11.60
N MET A 109 8.10 19.82 11.97
CA MET A 109 7.53 19.68 13.32
C MET A 109 8.63 19.69 14.41
N SER A 110 8.35 20.41 15.49
CA SER A 110 9.09 20.29 16.75
C SER A 110 8.87 18.93 17.41
N LEU A 111 9.72 18.54 18.37
CA LEU A 111 9.58 17.26 19.07
C LEU A 111 8.22 17.08 19.78
N PRO A 112 7.64 18.10 20.44
CA PRO A 112 6.29 18.00 21.01
C PRO A 112 5.19 17.79 19.96
N GLU A 113 5.26 18.52 18.83
CA GLU A 113 4.30 18.38 17.73
C GLU A 113 4.40 16.98 17.11
N LEU A 114 5.62 16.51 16.86
CA LEU A 114 5.87 15.18 16.32
C LEU A 114 5.33 14.08 17.23
N ARG A 115 5.44 14.23 18.56
CA ARG A 115 4.83 13.27 19.51
C ARG A 115 3.31 13.28 19.42
N THR A 116 2.69 14.45 19.25
CA THR A 116 1.24 14.57 19.11
C THR A 116 0.76 13.96 17.79
N TYR A 117 1.47 14.23 16.70
CA TYR A 117 1.27 13.63 15.39
C TYR A 117 1.30 12.10 15.47
N ARG A 118 2.37 11.52 16.04
CA ARG A 118 2.52 10.05 16.22
C ARG A 118 1.47 9.44 17.12
N ARG A 119 0.94 10.22 18.06
CA ARG A 119 -0.11 9.74 18.96
C ARG A 119 -1.46 9.75 18.28
N SER A 120 -1.78 10.73 17.42
CA SER A 120 -3.17 11.00 17.01
C SER A 120 -3.46 10.82 15.51
N GLN A 121 -2.46 10.98 14.64
CA GLN A 121 -2.66 11.07 13.20
C GLN A 121 -2.26 9.80 12.45
N VAL A 122 -1.19 9.13 12.93
CA VAL A 122 -0.63 7.93 12.28
C VAL A 122 -0.51 6.75 13.25
N ALA A 123 -0.84 5.57 12.76
CA ALA A 123 -0.51 4.30 13.41
C ALA A 123 0.46 3.51 12.54
N MET A 124 1.34 2.71 13.14
CA MET A 124 2.32 1.92 12.41
C MET A 124 2.29 0.45 12.82
N VAL A 125 2.25 -0.43 11.83
CA VAL A 125 2.44 -1.87 11.94
C VAL A 125 3.82 -2.21 11.39
N PHE A 126 4.69 -2.73 12.26
CA PHE A 126 6.06 -3.07 11.91
C PHE A 126 6.18 -4.52 11.40
N GLN A 127 7.15 -4.76 10.51
CA GLN A 127 7.51 -6.11 10.05
C GLN A 127 7.91 -7.03 11.22
N LYS A 128 8.74 -6.53 12.14
CA LYS A 128 9.01 -7.18 13.43
C LYS A 128 8.04 -6.62 14.46
N PHE A 129 7.24 -7.50 15.06
CA PHE A 129 5.99 -7.18 15.78
C PHE A 129 6.07 -6.07 16.84
N GLY A 130 7.27 -5.79 17.35
CA GLY A 130 7.53 -4.66 18.27
C GLY A 130 6.65 -4.73 19.52
N LEU A 131 6.26 -5.94 19.94
CA LEU A 131 5.44 -6.16 21.12
C LEU A 131 6.28 -5.96 22.37
N LEU A 132 5.66 -5.43 23.42
CA LEU A 132 6.25 -5.25 24.73
C LEU A 132 6.21 -6.62 25.44
N PRO A 133 7.36 -7.28 25.66
CA PRO A 133 7.40 -8.68 26.12
C PRO A 133 6.96 -8.84 27.58
N HIS A 134 7.00 -7.75 28.35
CA HIS A 134 6.61 -7.68 29.76
C HIS A 134 5.14 -7.26 29.96
N ARG A 135 4.38 -7.13 28.87
CA ARG A 135 2.94 -6.80 28.89
C ARG A 135 2.13 -7.92 28.26
N SER A 136 0.91 -8.11 28.71
CA SER A 136 -0.04 -9.06 28.09
C SER A 136 -0.50 -8.59 26.70
N VAL A 137 -1.23 -9.45 25.98
CA VAL A 137 -1.84 -9.10 24.69
C VAL A 137 -2.73 -7.86 24.82
N ILE A 138 -3.66 -7.86 25.78
CA ILE A 138 -4.59 -6.74 25.95
C ILE A 138 -3.88 -5.45 26.34
N GLU A 139 -2.80 -5.53 27.13
CA GLU A 139 -1.98 -4.38 27.47
C GLU A 139 -1.15 -3.87 26.30
N ASN A 140 -0.71 -4.76 25.41
CA ASN A 140 -0.04 -4.38 24.16
C ASN A 140 -1.00 -3.63 23.23
N VAL A 141 -2.22 -4.16 23.04
CA VAL A 141 -3.24 -3.54 22.19
C VAL A 141 -3.70 -2.20 22.77
N ALA A 142 -3.91 -2.11 24.09
CA ALA A 142 -4.31 -0.88 24.77
C ALA A 142 -3.18 0.16 24.92
N TYR A 143 -1.92 -0.19 24.62
CA TYR A 143 -0.75 0.65 24.92
C TYR A 143 -0.83 2.03 24.28
N GLY A 144 -1.25 2.11 23.02
CA GLY A 144 -1.35 3.40 22.33
C GLY A 144 -2.37 4.34 23.00
N LEU A 145 -3.51 3.79 23.43
CA LEU A 145 -4.56 4.53 24.15
C LEU A 145 -4.10 4.93 25.57
N GLU A 146 -3.32 4.07 26.24
CA GLU A 146 -2.65 4.42 27.49
C GLU A 146 -1.74 5.65 27.33
N VAL A 147 -0.89 5.65 26.30
CA VAL A 147 -0.01 6.79 26.00
C VAL A 147 -0.82 8.04 25.65
N ARG A 148 -2.02 7.89 25.07
CA ARG A 148 -2.95 9.00 24.83
C ARG A 148 -3.58 9.57 26.11
N GLY A 149 -3.55 8.85 27.21
CA GLY A 149 -4.20 9.23 28.47
C GLY A 149 -5.65 8.73 28.59
N VAL A 150 -6.08 7.79 27.74
CA VAL A 150 -7.43 7.19 27.81
C VAL A 150 -7.56 6.36 29.08
N GLY A 151 -8.72 6.46 29.75
CA GLY A 151 -9.01 5.77 30.99
C GLY A 151 -8.90 4.24 30.88
N LYS A 152 -8.48 3.56 31.96
CA LYS A 152 -8.20 2.12 31.94
C LYS A 152 -9.39 1.27 31.45
N ALA A 153 -10.61 1.59 31.88
CA ALA A 153 -11.79 0.83 31.49
C ALA A 153 -12.08 0.97 29.98
N GLU A 154 -12.02 2.19 29.46
CA GLU A 154 -12.29 2.50 28.06
C GLU A 154 -11.23 1.89 27.13
N ARG A 155 -9.94 2.07 27.44
CA ARG A 155 -8.86 1.52 26.60
C ARG A 155 -8.86 -0.01 26.56
N LEU A 156 -9.24 -0.68 27.65
CA LEU A 156 -9.32 -2.15 27.68
C LEU A 156 -10.54 -2.65 26.92
N LYS A 157 -11.66 -1.92 26.96
CA LYS A 157 -12.84 -2.23 26.15
C LYS A 157 -12.53 -2.13 24.65
N GLU A 158 -11.89 -1.06 24.21
CA GLU A 158 -11.51 -0.91 22.79
C GLU A 158 -10.47 -1.96 22.37
N ALA A 159 -9.49 -2.25 23.23
CA ALA A 159 -8.52 -3.30 22.97
C ALA A 159 -9.16 -4.68 22.81
N ALA A 160 -10.13 -5.03 23.67
CA ALA A 160 -10.84 -6.30 23.59
C ALA A 160 -11.63 -6.46 22.27
N LYS A 161 -12.29 -5.39 21.81
CA LYS A 161 -12.98 -5.36 20.51
C LYS A 161 -12.02 -5.71 19.37
N TRP A 162 -10.84 -5.09 19.33
CA TRP A 162 -9.87 -5.38 18.27
C TRP A 162 -9.24 -6.77 18.39
N ILE A 163 -9.04 -7.28 19.61
CA ILE A 163 -8.58 -8.65 19.84
C ILE A 163 -9.58 -9.68 19.27
N GLU A 164 -10.87 -9.44 19.45
CA GLU A 164 -11.93 -10.27 18.87
C GLU A 164 -11.91 -10.22 17.33
N ILE A 165 -11.85 -9.03 16.75
CA ILE A 165 -11.81 -8.83 15.28
C ILE A 165 -10.63 -9.56 14.65
N VAL A 166 -9.45 -9.52 15.29
CA VAL A 166 -8.27 -10.24 14.78
C VAL A 166 -8.26 -11.74 15.17
N GLY A 167 -9.32 -12.27 15.77
CA GLY A 167 -9.46 -13.69 16.10
C GLY A 167 -8.47 -14.16 17.17
N LEU A 168 -8.22 -13.33 18.19
CA LEU A 168 -7.35 -13.63 19.33
C LEU A 168 -8.12 -13.71 20.66
N SER A 169 -9.45 -13.85 20.62
CA SER A 169 -10.27 -14.07 21.82
C SER A 169 -9.75 -15.26 22.64
N GLY A 170 -9.62 -15.07 23.95
CA GLY A 170 -9.05 -16.05 24.88
C GLY A 170 -7.54 -15.92 25.12
N TYR A 171 -6.83 -15.09 24.33
CA TYR A 171 -5.39 -14.82 24.50
C TYR A 171 -5.10 -13.48 25.19
N GLU A 172 -6.11 -12.75 25.67
CA GLU A 172 -6.00 -11.37 26.20
C GLU A 172 -4.92 -11.25 27.28
N ASN A 173 -4.85 -12.25 28.17
CA ASN A 173 -3.93 -12.28 29.31
C ASN A 173 -2.60 -13.00 29.01
N SER A 174 -2.44 -13.55 27.80
CA SER A 174 -1.21 -14.24 27.41
C SER A 174 -0.06 -13.23 27.21
N ALA A 175 1.17 -13.65 27.47
CA ALA A 175 2.37 -12.89 27.12
C ALA A 175 2.77 -13.15 25.66
N PRO A 176 3.41 -12.19 24.95
CA PRO A 176 3.84 -12.35 23.56
C PRO A 176 4.66 -13.61 23.29
N ARG A 177 5.50 -14.04 24.24
CA ARG A 177 6.34 -15.26 24.12
C ARG A 177 5.53 -16.57 24.08
N GLN A 178 4.25 -16.54 24.46
CA GLN A 178 3.35 -17.69 24.44
C GLN A 178 2.59 -17.80 23.12
N LEU A 179 2.78 -16.83 22.21
CA LEU A 179 2.10 -16.74 20.94
C LEU A 179 2.99 -17.16 19.78
N SER A 180 2.39 -17.75 18.74
CA SER A 180 3.04 -17.97 17.46
C SER A 180 3.38 -16.65 16.76
N GLY A 181 4.30 -16.67 15.78
CA GLY A 181 4.65 -15.46 15.02
C GLY A 181 3.42 -14.78 14.38
N GLY A 182 2.53 -15.57 13.77
CA GLY A 182 1.30 -15.04 13.19
C GLY A 182 0.30 -14.48 14.23
N GLN A 183 0.24 -15.06 15.43
CA GLN A 183 -0.52 -14.48 16.54
C GLN A 183 0.10 -13.15 17.00
N GLN A 184 1.41 -13.06 17.14
CA GLN A 184 2.10 -11.81 17.51
C GLN A 184 1.88 -10.70 16.48
N GLN A 185 1.86 -11.05 15.19
CA GLN A 185 1.55 -10.11 14.11
C GLN A 185 0.14 -9.53 14.25
N ARG A 186 -0.85 -10.38 14.54
CA ARG A 186 -2.24 -9.98 14.79
C ARG A 186 -2.38 -9.07 16.01
N VAL A 187 -1.60 -9.29 17.07
CA VAL A 187 -1.52 -8.35 18.21
C VAL A 187 -0.98 -6.99 17.77
N GLY A 188 0.07 -6.98 16.95
CA GLY A 188 0.66 -5.74 16.41
C GLY A 188 -0.33 -4.96 15.55
N LEU A 189 -1.11 -5.66 14.72
CA LEU A 189 -2.20 -5.08 13.92
C LEU A 189 -3.31 -4.52 14.80
N ALA A 190 -3.84 -5.31 15.74
CA ALA A 190 -4.87 -4.86 16.68
C ALA A 190 -4.44 -3.61 17.46
N ARG A 191 -3.16 -3.54 17.89
CA ARG A 191 -2.60 -2.36 18.56
C ARG A 191 -2.64 -1.10 17.70
N ALA A 192 -2.33 -1.22 16.40
CA ALA A 192 -2.38 -0.10 15.48
C ALA A 192 -3.83 0.32 15.20
N LEU A 193 -4.74 -0.64 15.03
CA LEU A 193 -6.16 -0.38 14.75
C LEU A 193 -6.91 0.19 15.96
N ALA A 194 -6.56 -0.23 17.18
CA ALA A 194 -7.13 0.31 18.42
C ALA A 194 -6.85 1.80 18.65
N LEU A 195 -5.84 2.36 17.97
CA LEU A 195 -5.58 3.80 18.00
C LEU A 195 -6.55 4.61 17.14
N ASP A 196 -7.31 3.98 16.23
CA ASP A 196 -8.30 4.63 15.37
C ASP A 196 -7.76 5.90 14.67
N THR A 197 -6.53 5.87 14.18
CA THR A 197 -5.92 6.99 13.46
C THR A 197 -6.48 7.12 12.04
N GLU A 198 -6.34 8.29 11.42
CA GLU A 198 -6.75 8.50 10.03
C GLU A 198 -5.85 7.77 9.02
N ILE A 199 -4.56 7.66 9.35
CA ILE A 199 -3.54 7.05 8.51
C ILE A 199 -2.96 5.81 9.22
N ILE A 200 -2.84 4.71 8.48
CA ILE A 200 -2.21 3.47 8.93
C ILE A 200 -1.05 3.13 8.01
N LEU A 201 0.13 2.97 8.61
CA LEU A 201 1.37 2.64 7.93
C LEU A 201 1.69 1.17 8.17
N MET A 202 1.76 0.35 7.13
CA MET A 202 2.00 -1.10 7.25
C MET A 202 3.27 -1.51 6.53
N ASP A 203 4.26 -2.01 7.27
CA ASP A 203 5.57 -2.45 6.75
C ASP A 203 5.63 -3.98 6.73
N GLU A 204 5.31 -4.61 5.58
CA GLU A 204 5.24 -6.07 5.39
C GLU A 204 4.41 -6.79 6.47
N ALA A 205 3.27 -6.18 6.80
CA ALA A 205 2.43 -6.53 7.95
C ALA A 205 1.76 -7.91 7.87
N PHE A 206 1.81 -8.60 6.73
CA PHE A 206 1.21 -9.93 6.54
C PHE A 206 2.20 -11.02 6.11
N SER A 207 3.49 -10.69 6.03
CA SER A 207 4.54 -11.59 5.53
C SER A 207 4.73 -12.88 6.35
N ALA A 208 4.43 -12.86 7.65
CA ALA A 208 4.58 -14.01 8.55
C ALA A 208 3.26 -14.73 8.85
N LEU A 209 2.17 -14.35 8.18
CA LEU A 209 0.86 -15.01 8.28
C LEU A 209 0.76 -16.18 7.30
N ASP A 210 0.07 -17.24 7.71
CA ASP A 210 -0.33 -18.31 6.80
C ASP A 210 -1.35 -17.80 5.75
N PRO A 211 -1.48 -18.46 4.58
CA PRO A 211 -2.29 -17.95 3.49
C PRO A 211 -3.77 -17.70 3.83
N LEU A 212 -4.39 -18.53 4.66
CA LEU A 212 -5.81 -18.39 5.00
C LEU A 212 -6.04 -17.16 5.90
N ILE A 213 -5.25 -17.03 6.96
CA ILE A 213 -5.32 -15.87 7.86
C ILE A 213 -4.90 -14.58 7.14
N ARG A 214 -3.88 -14.65 6.28
CA ARG A 214 -3.47 -13.53 5.43
C ARG A 214 -4.65 -13.03 4.59
N SER A 215 -5.34 -13.93 3.89
CA SER A 215 -6.49 -13.55 3.06
C SER A 215 -7.58 -12.88 3.90
N GLY A 216 -7.96 -13.48 5.03
CA GLY A 216 -8.99 -12.91 5.90
C GLY A 216 -8.59 -11.53 6.45
N MET A 217 -7.32 -11.31 6.75
CA MET A 217 -6.84 -10.01 7.24
C MET A 217 -6.79 -8.94 6.16
N GLN A 218 -6.46 -9.31 4.92
CA GLN A 218 -6.57 -8.42 3.77
C GLN A 218 -8.03 -8.02 3.54
N ASP A 219 -8.98 -8.95 3.69
CA ASP A 219 -10.42 -8.65 3.53
C ASP A 219 -10.91 -7.68 4.62
N GLN A 220 -10.48 -7.89 5.88
CA GLN A 220 -10.74 -6.94 6.97
C GLN A 220 -10.14 -5.56 6.68
N LEU A 221 -8.96 -5.49 6.08
CA LEU A 221 -8.33 -4.21 5.74
C LEU A 221 -9.12 -3.43 4.69
N ILE A 222 -9.59 -4.13 3.65
CA ILE A 222 -10.46 -3.57 2.61
C ILE A 222 -11.76 -3.06 3.25
N GLU A 223 -12.36 -3.85 4.14
CA GLU A 223 -13.60 -3.46 4.82
C GLU A 223 -13.41 -2.24 5.74
N LEU A 224 -12.28 -2.17 6.44
CA LEU A 224 -11.93 -1.02 7.28
C LEU A 224 -11.74 0.26 6.44
N GLN A 225 -11.09 0.17 5.30
CA GLN A 225 -10.96 1.32 4.41
C GLN A 225 -12.33 1.76 3.87
N LYS A 226 -13.20 0.82 3.44
CA LYS A 226 -14.54 1.13 2.92
C LYS A 226 -15.47 1.74 3.96
N SER A 227 -15.48 1.19 5.18
CA SER A 227 -16.42 1.58 6.24
C SER A 227 -15.99 2.84 6.99
N LEU A 228 -14.67 3.04 7.19
CA LEU A 228 -14.14 4.10 8.03
C LEU A 228 -13.34 5.17 7.26
N GLY A 229 -13.14 4.99 5.95
CA GLY A 229 -12.40 5.95 5.12
C GLY A 229 -10.93 6.13 5.53
N LYS A 230 -10.31 5.09 6.11
CA LYS A 230 -8.91 5.15 6.56
C LYS A 230 -7.97 5.20 5.36
N THR A 231 -6.93 6.00 5.48
CA THR A 231 -5.84 6.03 4.50
C THR A 231 -4.78 5.00 4.90
N ILE A 232 -4.36 4.14 3.98
CA ILE A 232 -3.45 3.04 4.27
C ILE A 232 -2.26 3.12 3.33
N LEU A 233 -1.06 3.31 3.86
CA LEU A 233 0.19 3.13 3.13
C LEU A 233 0.74 1.74 3.46
N PHE A 234 0.67 0.85 2.49
CA PHE A 234 0.97 -0.56 2.66
C PHE A 234 2.23 -0.96 1.90
N ILE A 235 3.17 -1.63 2.54
CA ILE A 235 4.36 -2.17 1.90
C ILE A 235 4.30 -3.68 1.85
N THR A 236 4.60 -4.21 0.67
CA THR A 236 4.78 -5.65 0.45
C THR A 236 5.82 -5.94 -0.60
N HIS A 237 6.27 -7.20 -0.63
CA HIS A 237 7.02 -7.77 -1.74
C HIS A 237 6.16 -8.76 -2.56
N ASP A 238 4.94 -9.07 -2.10
CA ASP A 238 4.00 -9.96 -2.74
C ASP A 238 3.12 -9.17 -3.71
N PHE A 239 3.14 -9.56 -4.98
CA PHE A 239 2.39 -8.87 -6.02
C PHE A 239 0.89 -9.20 -5.96
N ASP A 240 0.51 -10.44 -5.64
CA ASP A 240 -0.90 -10.81 -5.51
C ASP A 240 -1.57 -10.05 -4.36
N GLU A 241 -0.82 -9.80 -3.29
CA GLU A 241 -1.27 -8.95 -2.18
C GLU A 241 -1.53 -7.51 -2.65
N ALA A 242 -0.58 -6.91 -3.38
CA ALA A 242 -0.73 -5.56 -3.91
C ALA A 242 -1.96 -5.43 -4.83
N LEU A 243 -2.21 -6.44 -5.67
CA LEU A 243 -3.39 -6.49 -6.53
C LEU A 243 -4.70 -6.70 -5.78
N LYS A 244 -4.68 -7.41 -4.65
CA LYS A 244 -5.88 -7.69 -3.88
C LYS A 244 -6.38 -6.43 -3.18
N ILE A 245 -5.48 -5.71 -2.49
CA ILE A 245 -5.88 -4.62 -1.59
C ILE A 245 -5.63 -3.21 -2.16
N GLY A 246 -4.73 -3.04 -3.12
CA GLY A 246 -4.27 -1.72 -3.53
C GLY A 246 -5.23 -1.00 -4.47
N ASP A 247 -5.55 0.26 -4.17
CA ASP A 247 -6.20 1.17 -5.11
C ASP A 247 -5.18 1.76 -6.11
N ARG A 248 -3.98 2.03 -5.60
CA ARG A 248 -2.80 2.45 -6.36
C ARG A 248 -1.58 1.69 -5.90
N ILE A 249 -0.67 1.45 -6.83
CA ILE A 249 0.58 0.72 -6.63
C ILE A 249 1.73 1.58 -7.12
N ALA A 250 2.78 1.71 -6.32
CA ALA A 250 4.08 2.21 -6.73
C ALA A 250 5.12 1.08 -6.65
N VAL A 251 5.79 0.80 -7.77
CA VAL A 251 6.90 -0.17 -7.84
C VAL A 251 8.21 0.56 -7.60
N LEU A 252 8.90 0.22 -6.52
CA LEU A 252 10.20 0.76 -6.13
C LEU A 252 11.32 -0.21 -6.53
N LYS A 253 12.34 0.30 -7.18
CA LYS A 253 13.59 -0.42 -7.48
C LYS A 253 14.75 0.48 -7.17
N ASP A 254 15.75 -0.06 -6.47
CA ASP A 254 16.99 0.64 -6.14
C ASP A 254 16.71 2.06 -5.62
N GLY A 255 15.76 2.23 -4.70
CA GLY A 255 15.44 3.51 -4.08
C GLY A 255 14.69 4.53 -4.96
N ALA A 256 14.25 4.17 -6.16
CA ALA A 256 13.50 5.06 -7.07
C ALA A 256 12.18 4.43 -7.52
N VAL A 257 11.16 5.26 -7.75
CA VAL A 257 9.87 4.83 -8.32
C VAL A 257 10.06 4.48 -9.79
N GLN A 258 9.75 3.25 -10.16
CA GLN A 258 9.83 2.75 -11.53
C GLN A 258 8.53 2.95 -12.29
N GLN A 259 7.40 2.77 -11.60
CA GLN A 259 6.06 2.99 -12.13
C GLN A 259 5.10 3.21 -10.96
N GLU A 260 4.12 4.08 -11.18
CA GLU A 260 2.99 4.28 -10.28
C GLU A 260 1.69 4.23 -11.10
N GLY A 261 0.66 3.57 -10.60
CA GLY A 261 -0.63 3.52 -11.29
C GLY A 261 -1.64 2.62 -10.59
N LYS A 262 -2.78 2.40 -11.27
CA LYS A 262 -3.76 1.41 -10.81
C LYS A 262 -3.21 -0.02 -11.01
N PRO A 263 -3.66 -1.01 -10.21
CA PRO A 263 -3.29 -2.41 -10.39
C PRO A 263 -3.40 -2.90 -11.84
N GLU A 264 -4.51 -2.58 -12.52
CA GLU A 264 -4.72 -2.92 -13.92
C GLU A 264 -3.69 -2.28 -14.88
N ASP A 265 -3.25 -1.04 -14.61
CA ASP A 265 -2.28 -0.34 -15.46
C ASP A 265 -0.88 -0.95 -15.32
N ILE A 266 -0.47 -1.33 -14.11
CA ILE A 266 0.81 -2.01 -13.86
C ILE A 266 0.87 -3.33 -14.63
N VAL A 267 -0.24 -4.10 -14.63
CA VAL A 267 -0.30 -5.43 -15.26
C VAL A 267 -0.47 -5.37 -16.78
N LEU A 268 -1.29 -4.44 -17.29
CA LEU A 268 -1.58 -4.34 -18.72
C LEU A 268 -0.53 -3.51 -19.48
N ARG A 269 0.14 -2.59 -18.81
CA ARG A 269 1.09 -1.63 -19.40
C ARG A 269 2.31 -1.46 -18.47
N PRO A 270 3.09 -2.52 -18.25
CA PRO A 270 4.31 -2.43 -17.46
C PRO A 270 5.28 -1.43 -18.13
N ALA A 271 5.88 -0.55 -17.34
CA ALA A 271 6.68 0.57 -17.87
C ALA A 271 8.07 0.15 -18.36
N ASN A 272 8.59 -1.01 -17.92
CA ASN A 272 9.91 -1.52 -18.29
C ASN A 272 9.99 -3.04 -18.07
N GLU A 273 11.08 -3.64 -18.58
CA GLU A 273 11.35 -5.09 -18.50
C GLU A 273 11.34 -5.65 -17.08
N HIS A 274 11.80 -4.86 -16.10
CA HIS A 274 11.81 -5.29 -14.70
C HIS A 274 10.37 -5.47 -14.19
N ILE A 275 9.47 -4.55 -14.49
CA ILE A 275 8.06 -4.66 -14.11
C ILE A 275 7.38 -5.77 -14.91
N GLU A 276 7.70 -5.93 -16.20
CA GLU A 276 7.25 -7.06 -17.01
C GLU A 276 7.59 -8.41 -16.38
N GLU A 277 8.77 -8.54 -15.80
CA GLU A 277 9.20 -9.74 -15.08
C GLU A 277 8.38 -9.97 -13.80
N PHE A 278 8.09 -8.92 -13.01
CA PHE A 278 7.22 -9.04 -11.83
C PHE A 278 5.82 -9.51 -12.16
N VAL A 279 5.20 -8.95 -13.21
CA VAL A 279 3.81 -9.26 -13.57
C VAL A 279 3.65 -10.60 -14.28
N ARG A 280 4.76 -11.26 -14.66
CA ARG A 280 4.75 -12.49 -15.47
C ARG A 280 4.11 -13.66 -14.74
N GLU A 281 4.40 -13.82 -13.46
CA GLU A 281 3.95 -14.95 -12.62
C GLU A 281 2.63 -14.68 -11.90
N VAL A 282 2.04 -13.52 -12.13
CA VAL A 282 0.88 -13.02 -11.40
C VAL A 282 -0.41 -13.52 -12.03
N ASN A 283 -1.40 -13.83 -11.19
CA ASN A 283 -2.74 -14.13 -11.69
C ASN A 283 -3.43 -12.84 -12.18
N LYS A 284 -3.26 -12.52 -13.47
CA LYS A 284 -3.86 -11.34 -14.12
C LYS A 284 -5.39 -11.30 -13.99
N ALA A 285 -6.05 -12.45 -13.84
CA ALA A 285 -7.50 -12.52 -13.71
C ALA A 285 -7.98 -11.87 -12.40
N ARG A 286 -7.12 -11.86 -11.38
CA ARG A 286 -7.32 -11.13 -10.13
C ARG A 286 -7.04 -9.65 -10.29
N ALA A 287 -6.07 -9.26 -11.09
CA ALA A 287 -5.65 -7.86 -11.21
C ALA A 287 -6.65 -6.98 -11.98
N ILE A 288 -7.26 -7.54 -13.02
CA ILE A 288 -7.91 -6.76 -14.06
C ILE A 288 -9.40 -6.65 -13.76
N HIS A 289 -9.83 -5.42 -13.48
CA HIS A 289 -11.25 -5.08 -13.41
C HIS A 289 -11.89 -5.11 -14.82
N VAL A 290 -13.12 -5.62 -14.93
CA VAL A 290 -13.80 -5.72 -16.23
C VAL A 290 -14.04 -4.36 -16.88
N ARG A 291 -14.24 -3.30 -16.09
CA ARG A 291 -14.33 -1.91 -16.59
C ARG A 291 -13.13 -1.46 -17.42
N SER A 292 -11.96 -2.08 -17.22
CA SER A 292 -10.71 -1.70 -17.89
C SER A 292 -10.58 -2.33 -19.27
N ILE A 293 -11.36 -3.39 -19.55
CA ILE A 293 -11.30 -4.13 -20.82
C ILE A 293 -12.63 -4.17 -21.58
N MET A 294 -13.73 -3.70 -20.97
CA MET A 294 -15.08 -3.73 -21.55
C MET A 294 -15.21 -2.88 -22.82
N GLU A 295 -16.16 -3.26 -23.68
CA GLU A 295 -16.63 -2.41 -24.79
C GLU A 295 -17.61 -1.38 -24.23
N LYS A 296 -17.24 -0.09 -24.32
CA LYS A 296 -18.12 1.02 -23.92
C LYS A 296 -19.18 1.28 -24.96
N GLY A 297 -20.38 1.66 -24.53
CA GLY A 297 -21.48 2.06 -25.41
C GLY A 297 -22.82 1.52 -24.94
N GLU A 298 -23.88 1.90 -25.65
CA GLU A 298 -25.18 1.26 -25.50
C GLU A 298 -25.14 -0.10 -26.19
N HIS A 299 -25.56 -1.13 -25.47
CA HIS A 299 -25.62 -2.50 -25.97
C HIS A 299 -26.99 -3.08 -25.63
N GLU A 300 -27.36 -4.16 -26.31
CA GLU A 300 -28.57 -4.91 -25.98
C GLU A 300 -28.56 -5.36 -24.51
N PRO A 301 -29.74 -5.49 -23.88
CA PRO A 301 -29.85 -6.00 -22.51
C PRO A 301 -29.18 -7.36 -22.41
N CYS A 302 -28.21 -7.49 -21.51
CA CYS A 302 -27.50 -8.75 -21.29
C CYS A 302 -28.28 -9.63 -20.32
N GLU A 303 -28.38 -10.93 -20.60
CA GLU A 303 -29.02 -11.91 -19.71
C GLU A 303 -28.28 -12.05 -18.37
N ALA A 304 -26.96 -11.89 -18.39
CA ALA A 304 -26.10 -11.84 -17.21
C ALA A 304 -25.37 -10.49 -17.16
N SER A 305 -25.24 -9.94 -15.95
CA SER A 305 -24.49 -8.71 -15.71
C SER A 305 -23.68 -8.77 -14.42
N VAL A 306 -22.61 -7.98 -14.37
CA VAL A 306 -21.69 -7.88 -13.24
C VAL A 306 -21.32 -6.43 -12.99
N SER A 307 -20.95 -6.13 -11.74
CA SER A 307 -20.46 -4.80 -11.37
C SER A 307 -19.24 -4.41 -12.21
N LYS A 308 -19.11 -3.12 -12.53
CA LYS A 308 -17.89 -2.53 -13.10
C LYS A 308 -16.63 -2.81 -12.28
N ASP A 309 -16.79 -3.07 -10.99
CA ASP A 309 -15.73 -3.36 -10.04
C ASP A 309 -15.45 -4.88 -9.92
N ALA A 310 -16.14 -5.73 -10.70
CA ALA A 310 -15.82 -7.16 -10.79
C ALA A 310 -14.47 -7.40 -11.48
N ARG A 311 -13.76 -8.45 -11.07
CA ARG A 311 -12.50 -8.88 -11.65
C ARG A 311 -12.75 -9.88 -12.79
N CYS A 312 -11.78 -10.04 -13.67
CA CYS A 312 -11.85 -11.04 -14.74
C CYS A 312 -12.14 -12.45 -14.20
N GLU A 313 -11.58 -12.83 -13.04
CA GLU A 313 -11.84 -14.14 -12.42
C GLU A 313 -13.32 -14.36 -12.05
N ASP A 314 -14.04 -13.31 -11.67
CA ASP A 314 -15.45 -13.39 -11.28
C ASP A 314 -16.36 -13.63 -12.49
N VAL A 315 -15.94 -13.17 -13.67
CA VAL A 315 -16.74 -13.21 -14.91
C VAL A 315 -16.41 -14.42 -15.77
N LEU A 316 -15.23 -15.02 -15.59
CA LEU A 316 -14.80 -16.21 -16.34
C LEU A 316 -15.84 -17.35 -16.34
N PRO A 317 -16.47 -17.72 -15.20
CA PRO A 317 -17.48 -18.79 -15.18
C PRO A 317 -18.73 -18.47 -16.01
N LEU A 318 -19.11 -17.20 -16.13
CA LEU A 318 -20.30 -16.78 -16.86
C LEU A 318 -20.18 -17.04 -18.36
N PHE A 319 -18.96 -17.10 -18.91
CA PHE A 319 -18.74 -17.41 -20.32
C PHE A 319 -18.96 -18.89 -20.67
N ALA A 320 -19.22 -19.75 -19.69
CA ALA A 320 -19.68 -21.11 -19.96
C ALA A 320 -21.10 -21.14 -20.54
N GLU A 321 -21.94 -20.16 -20.18
CA GLU A 321 -23.36 -20.11 -20.54
C GLU A 321 -23.70 -18.89 -21.42
N HIS A 322 -22.89 -17.82 -21.37
CA HIS A 322 -23.17 -16.56 -22.06
C HIS A 322 -22.04 -16.15 -23.03
N GLN A 323 -22.39 -15.63 -24.21
CA GLN A 323 -21.40 -15.12 -25.16
C GLN A 323 -20.80 -13.77 -24.75
N TRP A 324 -21.58 -12.97 -24.01
CA TRP A 324 -21.18 -11.69 -23.44
C TRP A 324 -21.86 -11.48 -22.09
N VAL A 325 -21.24 -10.65 -21.25
CA VAL A 325 -21.75 -10.28 -19.93
C VAL A 325 -21.83 -8.76 -19.87
N GLY A 326 -22.98 -8.23 -19.44
CA GLY A 326 -23.18 -6.80 -19.24
C GLY A 326 -22.35 -6.27 -18.06
N VAL A 327 -21.80 -5.08 -18.20
CA VAL A 327 -21.09 -4.41 -17.10
C VAL A 327 -21.96 -3.26 -16.60
N VAL A 328 -22.28 -3.24 -15.32
CA VAL A 328 -23.18 -2.26 -14.71
C VAL A 328 -22.46 -1.31 -13.75
N ASP A 329 -22.96 -0.08 -13.63
CA ASP A 329 -22.54 0.85 -12.59
C ASP A 329 -23.21 0.55 -11.23
N GLN A 330 -22.98 1.43 -10.24
CA GLN A 330 -23.54 1.28 -8.89
C GLN A 330 -25.07 1.43 -8.86
N GLU A 331 -25.67 2.04 -9.88
CA GLU A 331 -27.12 2.20 -10.01
C GLU A 331 -27.76 1.07 -10.84
N GLY A 332 -26.96 0.08 -11.25
CA GLY A 332 -27.42 -1.03 -12.09
C GLY A 332 -27.57 -0.68 -13.56
N ARG A 333 -27.13 0.50 -14.00
CA ARG A 333 -27.19 0.90 -15.41
C ARG A 333 -26.08 0.21 -16.18
N GLN A 334 -26.41 -0.42 -17.30
CA GLN A 334 -25.44 -1.07 -18.17
C GLN A 334 -24.56 -0.01 -18.86
N ILE A 335 -23.27 0.00 -18.55
CA ILE A 335 -22.28 0.95 -19.09
C ILE A 335 -21.37 0.34 -20.16
N GLY A 336 -21.47 -0.97 -20.36
CA GLY A 336 -20.71 -1.70 -21.36
C GLY A 336 -20.99 -3.19 -21.34
N ARG A 337 -20.20 -3.95 -22.10
CA ARG A 337 -20.20 -5.41 -22.09
C ARG A 337 -18.78 -5.95 -22.17
N VAL A 338 -18.59 -7.18 -21.70
CA VAL A 338 -17.33 -7.92 -21.80
C VAL A 338 -17.57 -9.29 -22.43
N THR A 339 -16.64 -9.72 -23.27
CA THR A 339 -16.66 -11.02 -23.96
C THR A 339 -15.50 -11.90 -23.51
N ALA A 340 -15.64 -13.21 -23.67
CA ALA A 340 -14.54 -14.16 -23.42
C ALA A 340 -13.28 -13.80 -24.21
N LYS A 341 -13.42 -13.30 -25.46
CA LYS A 341 -12.30 -12.85 -26.29
C LYS A 341 -11.51 -11.71 -25.65
N GLN A 342 -12.18 -10.74 -25.05
CA GLN A 342 -11.52 -9.61 -24.37
C GLN A 342 -10.78 -10.08 -23.12
N VAL A 343 -11.41 -10.94 -22.32
CA VAL A 343 -10.76 -11.53 -21.14
C VAL A 343 -9.54 -12.35 -21.55
N ILE A 344 -9.67 -13.25 -22.53
CA ILE A 344 -8.53 -14.05 -23.04
C ILE A 344 -7.40 -13.15 -23.51
N LYS A 345 -7.70 -12.08 -24.28
CA LYS A 345 -6.67 -11.13 -24.75
C LYS A 345 -5.97 -10.41 -23.58
N ALA A 346 -6.71 -10.07 -22.53
CA ALA A 346 -6.17 -9.40 -21.35
C ALA A 346 -5.34 -10.35 -20.46
N LEU A 347 -5.74 -11.61 -20.35
CA LEU A 347 -5.05 -12.65 -19.58
C LEU A 347 -3.88 -13.28 -20.32
N ALA A 348 -3.87 -13.20 -21.65
CA ALA A 348 -2.77 -13.69 -22.46
C ALA A 348 -1.43 -13.15 -21.93
N ARG A 349 -0.42 -14.02 -21.93
CA ARG A 349 0.95 -13.60 -21.59
C ARG A 349 1.31 -12.44 -22.51
N TYR A 350 1.93 -11.42 -21.93
CA TYR A 350 2.54 -10.36 -22.73
C TYR A 350 3.55 -11.07 -23.63
N THR A 351 3.22 -11.15 -24.91
CA THR A 351 4.10 -11.69 -25.93
C THR A 351 4.60 -10.45 -26.65
N PRO A 352 5.81 -9.94 -26.32
CA PRO A 352 6.36 -8.84 -27.09
C PRO A 352 6.41 -9.29 -28.55
N GLY A 353 5.89 -8.44 -29.43
CA GLY A 353 5.64 -8.63 -30.86
C GLY A 353 6.08 -9.96 -31.49
N ILE A 354 5.11 -10.79 -31.85
CA ILE A 354 5.26 -11.58 -33.08
C ILE A 354 4.85 -10.63 -34.20
N GLY A 355 5.82 -9.84 -34.66
CA GLY A 355 5.85 -9.29 -36.01
C GLY A 355 6.44 -10.32 -36.94
#